data_AF-A0A2P5DZH3-F1
#
_entry.id   AF-A0A2P5DZH3-F1
#
_cell.length_a   1.000
_cell.length_b   1.000
_cell.length_c   1.000
_cell.angle_alpha   90.00
_cell.angle_beta   90.00
_cell.angle_gamma   90.00
#
_symmetry.space_group_name_H-M   'P 1'
#
loop_
_entity.id
_entity.type
_entity.pdbx_description
1 polymer ?
#
loop_
_entity_poly.entity_id
_entity_poly.type
_entity_poly.pdbx_seq_one_letter_code
_entity_poly.pdbx_strand_id
1 'polypeptide(L)'
;MYQLHSGPSVGKFSMALIRLFVFFSLTHLVLLSSAEEENDNPPCSPFLCGSIPFPYNNKTHPECSTLTVYDCSEDIHTIRLKEGGHRYQIEKISQAHSIVINETLPLSTLTPHNCESIKSFSLPSSSPSLSFYFTGKHLTLYNCSHSIGGITPPRDFSKTVCEGFDIYHHLQNSSFPFEKQCSIMQLPLPEDQDPKQDNIPLLTTRVIFEVFVPPYCLHCQRDEGECQTDSKHCPNTRKGIYIYQMA
;
A
#
# COMPACT_ATOMS: atom_id res chain seq x y z
N MET A 1 -7.92 3.34 -87.84
CA MET A 1 -8.46 2.53 -86.74
C MET A 1 -7.66 2.87 -85.49
N TYR A 2 -8.12 3.80 -84.66
CA TYR A 2 -7.54 4.09 -83.35
C TYR A 2 -8.69 4.30 -82.36
N GLN A 3 -8.72 3.45 -81.34
CA GLN A 3 -9.68 3.39 -80.24
C GLN A 3 -9.47 4.57 -79.28
N LEU A 4 -10.54 5.28 -78.93
CA LEU A 4 -10.58 6.25 -77.83
C LEU A 4 -10.89 5.50 -76.53
N HIS A 5 -9.88 5.28 -75.69
CA HIS A 5 -10.08 4.83 -74.31
C HIS A 5 -10.55 6.02 -73.46
N SER A 6 -11.75 5.90 -72.92
CA SER A 6 -12.38 6.85 -71.99
C SER A 6 -11.75 6.70 -70.60
N GLY A 7 -11.22 7.80 -70.06
CA GLY A 7 -10.76 7.87 -68.67
C GLY A 7 -11.92 7.84 -67.67
N PRO A 8 -11.72 7.36 -66.43
CA PRO A 8 -12.80 7.21 -65.46
C PRO A 8 -13.32 8.56 -64.96
N SER A 9 -14.64 8.66 -64.85
CA SER A 9 -15.36 9.87 -64.50
C SER A 9 -15.10 10.32 -63.05
N VAL A 10 -14.81 11.61 -62.91
CA VAL A 10 -14.56 12.35 -61.66
C VAL A 10 -15.67 12.15 -60.60
N GLY A 11 -16.89 11.81 -61.02
CA GLY A 11 -18.03 11.56 -60.12
C GLY A 11 -17.92 10.30 -59.26
N LYS A 12 -17.17 9.27 -59.67
CA LYS A 12 -17.04 8.01 -58.89
C LYS A 12 -16.08 8.15 -57.70
N PHE A 13 -15.03 8.96 -57.84
CA PHE A 13 -14.07 9.22 -56.76
C PHE A 13 -14.68 10.04 -55.63
N SER A 14 -15.51 11.03 -55.95
CA SER A 14 -16.22 11.86 -54.98
C SER A 14 -17.18 11.04 -54.10
N MET A 15 -17.97 10.15 -54.71
CA MET A 15 -18.89 9.27 -53.98
C MET A 15 -18.18 8.25 -53.10
N ALA A 16 -17.00 7.77 -53.50
CA ALA A 16 -16.19 6.85 -52.70
C ALA A 16 -15.60 7.53 -51.45
N LEU A 17 -15.13 8.77 -51.59
CA LEU A 17 -14.62 9.57 -50.47
C LEU A 17 -15.72 9.89 -49.45
N ILE A 18 -16.93 10.23 -49.92
CA ILE A 18 -18.09 10.47 -49.05
C ILE A 18 -18.46 9.19 -48.29
N ARG A 19 -18.47 8.03 -48.95
CA ARG A 19 -18.75 6.74 -48.29
C ARG A 19 -17.70 6.38 -47.23
N LEU A 20 -16.43 6.62 -47.51
CA LEU A 20 -15.33 6.39 -46.56
C LEU A 20 -15.46 7.30 -45.34
N PHE A 21 -15.76 8.59 -45.55
CA PHE A 21 -15.94 9.55 -44.46
C PHE A 21 -17.13 9.19 -43.56
N VAL A 22 -18.25 8.77 -44.15
CA VAL A 22 -19.43 8.31 -43.41
C VAL A 22 -19.12 7.03 -42.63
N PHE A 23 -18.44 6.06 -43.23
CA PHE A 23 -18.03 4.84 -42.54
C PHE A 23 -17.11 5.14 -41.35
N PHE A 24 -16.11 6.00 -41.54
CA PHE A 24 -15.16 6.37 -40.48
C PHE A 24 -15.85 7.10 -39.32
N SER A 25 -16.80 7.98 -39.65
CA SER A 25 -17.62 8.69 -38.67
C SER A 25 -18.50 7.74 -37.87
N LEU A 26 -19.15 6.77 -38.53
CA LEU A 26 -19.97 5.76 -37.88
C LEU A 26 -19.13 4.82 -37.00
N THR A 27 -17.95 4.39 -37.44
CA THR A 27 -17.06 3.56 -36.61
C THR A 27 -16.58 4.31 -35.37
N HIS A 28 -16.30 5.61 -35.47
CA HIS A 28 -15.95 6.41 -34.28
C HIS A 28 -17.12 6.62 -33.33
N LEU A 29 -18.34 6.79 -33.84
CA LEU A 29 -19.54 6.87 -33.00
C LEU A 29 -19.80 5.54 -32.28
N VAL A 30 -19.59 4.40 -32.94
CA VAL A 30 -19.73 3.07 -32.32
C VAL A 30 -18.65 2.80 -31.28
N LEU A 31 -17.41 3.25 -31.53
CA LEU A 31 -16.32 3.17 -30.54
C LEU A 31 -16.59 4.07 -29.32
N LEU A 32 -17.16 5.27 -29.53
CA LEU A 32 -17.57 6.17 -28.45
C LEU A 32 -18.75 5.62 -27.65
N SER A 33 -19.71 4.95 -28.29
CA SER A 33 -20.83 4.30 -27.58
C SER A 33 -20.44 2.99 -26.90
N SER A 34 -19.33 2.37 -27.31
CA SER A 34 -18.79 1.18 -26.64
C SER A 34 -17.92 1.52 -25.43
N ALA A 35 -17.52 2.79 -25.28
CA ALA A 35 -16.87 3.29 -24.08
C ALA A 35 -17.94 3.71 -23.05
N GLU A 36 -18.85 2.79 -22.74
CA GLU A 36 -19.64 2.89 -21.53
C GLU A 36 -18.72 2.40 -20.41
N GLU A 37 -18.13 3.35 -19.69
CA GLU A 37 -17.34 3.11 -18.49
C GLU A 37 -18.27 2.42 -17.49
N GLU A 38 -18.14 1.10 -17.38
CA GLU A 38 -18.76 0.31 -16.33
C GLU A 38 -18.30 0.91 -15.01
N ASN A 39 -19.20 1.67 -14.37
CA ASN A 39 -18.96 2.35 -13.11
C ASN A 39 -18.99 1.29 -12.00
N ASP A 40 -17.98 0.41 -12.02
CA ASP A 40 -17.89 -0.82 -11.24
C ASP A 40 -17.29 -0.58 -9.85
N ASN A 41 -17.01 0.67 -9.49
CA ASN A 41 -16.50 1.02 -8.16
C ASN A 41 -17.68 1.51 -7.29
N PRO A 42 -18.32 0.62 -6.50
CA PRO A 42 -19.32 1.05 -5.54
C PRO A 42 -18.69 2.08 -4.59
N PRO A 43 -19.43 3.16 -4.22
CA PRO A 43 -18.91 4.16 -3.32
C PRO A 43 -18.50 3.49 -2.00
N CYS A 44 -17.26 3.71 -1.59
CA CYS A 44 -16.67 3.20 -0.35
C CYS A 44 -17.46 3.67 0.86
N SER A 45 -18.53 2.94 1.15
CA SER A 45 -19.45 3.25 2.21
C SER A 45 -18.86 2.77 3.53
N PRO A 46 -19.05 3.49 4.65
CA PRO A 46 -18.69 3.00 5.97
C PRO A 46 -19.31 1.61 6.17
N PHE A 47 -18.50 0.65 6.63
CA PHE A 47 -18.95 -0.73 6.80
C PHE A 47 -19.31 -1.02 8.26
N LEU A 48 -20.22 -1.98 8.46
CA LEU A 48 -20.68 -2.41 9.78
C LEU A 48 -19.60 -3.23 10.50
N CYS A 49 -18.71 -2.51 11.15
CA CYS A 49 -17.72 -2.98 12.14
C CYS A 49 -17.65 -1.95 13.29
N GLY A 50 -18.77 -1.25 13.52
CA GLY A 50 -18.82 0.04 14.20
C GLY A 50 -18.54 1.22 13.24
N SER A 51 -18.43 2.44 13.78
CA SER A 51 -17.99 3.63 13.03
C SER A 51 -16.47 3.62 12.84
N ILE A 52 -15.94 2.68 12.06
CA ILE A 52 -14.54 2.67 11.69
C ILE A 52 -14.35 3.65 10.51
N PRO A 53 -13.61 4.75 10.68
CA PRO A 53 -13.40 5.71 9.61
C PRO A 53 -12.41 5.15 8.58
N PHE A 54 -12.34 5.77 7.40
CA PHE A 54 -11.18 5.63 6.53
C PHE A 54 -9.87 5.87 7.32
N PRO A 55 -8.76 5.17 7.04
CA PRO A 55 -8.48 4.33 5.88
C PRO A 55 -8.76 2.85 6.11
N TYR A 56 -9.73 2.44 6.93
CA TYR A 56 -10.00 1.02 7.13
C TYR A 56 -11.13 0.55 6.20
N ASN A 57 -11.10 -0.70 5.77
CA ASN A 57 -12.21 -1.38 5.09
C ASN A 57 -12.50 -2.75 5.71
N ASN A 58 -13.60 -3.39 5.29
CA ASN A 58 -13.82 -4.82 5.51
C ASN A 58 -13.43 -5.62 4.26
N LYS A 59 -13.54 -6.95 4.38
CA LYS A 59 -13.32 -7.88 3.26
C LYS A 59 -14.28 -7.73 2.07
N THR A 60 -15.37 -6.97 2.21
CA THR A 60 -16.41 -6.85 1.17
C THR A 60 -15.98 -5.88 0.07
N HIS A 61 -15.23 -4.83 0.43
CA HIS A 61 -14.75 -3.80 -0.49
C HIS A 61 -13.23 -3.57 -0.33
N PRO A 62 -12.39 -4.57 -0.67
CA PRO A 62 -10.94 -4.47 -0.56
C PRO A 62 -10.33 -3.32 -1.38
N GLU A 63 -11.00 -2.87 -2.44
CA GLU A 63 -10.62 -1.73 -3.28
C GLU A 63 -10.60 -0.40 -2.52
N CYS A 64 -11.38 -0.28 -1.44
CA CYS A 64 -11.51 0.97 -0.70
C CYS A 64 -10.31 1.33 0.18
N SER A 65 -9.45 0.34 0.50
CA SER A 65 -8.24 0.53 1.28
C SER A 65 -7.39 -0.74 1.33
N THR A 66 -6.09 -0.59 1.53
CA THR A 66 -5.18 -1.70 1.83
C THR A 66 -5.27 -2.20 3.28
N LEU A 67 -5.98 -1.50 4.17
CA LEU A 67 -6.13 -1.86 5.59
C LEU A 67 -7.46 -2.54 5.88
N THR A 68 -7.48 -3.85 5.70
CA THR A 68 -8.65 -4.68 5.95
C THR A 68 -8.74 -5.11 7.41
N VAL A 69 -9.86 -4.76 8.02
CA VAL A 69 -10.31 -5.30 9.31
C VAL A 69 -11.14 -6.56 9.06
N TYR A 70 -10.78 -7.63 9.75
CA TYR A 70 -11.44 -8.93 9.66
C TYR A 70 -12.30 -9.17 10.91
N ASP A 71 -13.25 -10.12 10.76
CA ASP A 71 -14.03 -10.69 11.85
C ASP A 71 -14.85 -9.67 12.66
N CYS A 72 -15.43 -8.68 11.96
CA CYS A 72 -16.31 -7.61 12.47
C CYS A 72 -17.60 -8.04 13.19
N SER A 73 -17.80 -9.34 13.43
CA SER A 73 -19.00 -9.90 14.02
C SER A 73 -18.91 -10.10 15.55
N GLU A 74 -17.75 -9.90 16.17
CA GLU A 74 -17.52 -10.11 17.63
C GLU A 74 -16.74 -8.97 18.31
N ASP A 75 -16.63 -9.01 19.64
CA ASP A 75 -15.86 -8.04 20.46
C ASP A 75 -14.36 -7.99 20.11
N ILE A 76 -13.86 -8.96 19.33
CA ILE A 76 -12.48 -9.11 18.92
C ILE A 76 -12.36 -8.88 17.41
N HIS A 77 -11.58 -7.87 17.03
CA HIS A 77 -11.30 -7.53 15.64
C HIS A 77 -9.84 -7.88 15.33
N THR A 78 -9.54 -8.30 14.10
CA THR A 78 -8.14 -8.48 13.67
C THR A 78 -7.80 -7.63 12.45
N ILE A 79 -6.55 -7.20 12.36
CA ILE A 79 -6.03 -6.44 11.21
C ILE A 79 -4.74 -7.08 10.71
N ARG A 80 -4.55 -7.03 9.39
CA ARG A 80 -3.28 -7.34 8.74
C ARG A 80 -2.72 -6.05 8.13
N LEU A 81 -1.53 -5.65 8.54
CA LEU A 81 -0.93 -4.37 8.13
C LEU A 81 -0.27 -4.44 6.75
N LYS A 82 0.07 -5.64 6.28
CA LYS A 82 0.66 -5.90 4.97
C LYS A 82 0.36 -7.30 4.51
N GLU A 83 0.35 -7.52 3.20
CA GLU A 83 0.20 -8.85 2.63
C GLU A 83 1.25 -9.83 3.18
N GLY A 84 0.83 -11.06 3.50
CA GLY A 84 1.68 -12.07 4.13
C GLY A 84 2.10 -11.78 5.58
N GLY A 85 1.69 -10.65 6.16
CA GLY A 85 2.02 -10.26 7.53
C GLY A 85 1.15 -10.90 8.61
N HIS A 86 1.58 -10.69 9.86
CA HIS A 86 0.88 -11.15 11.06
C HIS A 86 -0.51 -10.52 11.17
N ARG A 87 -1.46 -11.30 11.70
CA ARG A 87 -2.81 -10.83 12.02
C ARG A 87 -2.81 -10.39 13.48
N TYR A 88 -2.93 -9.09 13.68
CA TYR A 88 -2.93 -8.51 15.02
C TYR A 88 -4.33 -8.44 15.58
N GLN A 89 -4.47 -8.77 16.87
CA GLN A 89 -5.70 -8.51 17.60
C GLN A 89 -5.82 -7.03 17.96
N ILE A 90 -6.89 -6.39 17.51
CA ILE A 90 -7.18 -4.98 17.78
C ILE A 90 -7.89 -4.87 19.13
N GLU A 91 -7.31 -4.09 20.04
CA GLU A 91 -7.98 -3.67 21.29
C GLU A 91 -8.94 -2.51 20.99
N LYS A 92 -8.47 -1.51 20.23
CA LYS A 92 -9.24 -0.30 19.93
C LYS A 92 -8.74 0.41 18.68
N ILE A 93 -9.67 1.00 17.92
CA ILE A 93 -9.37 2.01 16.90
C ILE A 93 -9.83 3.36 17.44
N SER A 94 -8.95 4.36 17.44
CA SER A 94 -9.25 5.71 17.89
C SER A 94 -9.80 6.57 16.74
N GLN A 95 -10.48 7.66 17.08
CA GLN A 95 -10.92 8.66 16.10
C GLN A 95 -9.77 9.41 15.43
N ALA A 96 -8.56 9.36 16.01
CA ALA A 96 -7.34 9.95 15.45
C ALA A 96 -6.57 8.98 14.55
N HIS A 97 -7.24 7.93 14.06
CA HIS A 97 -6.66 6.89 13.19
C HIS A 97 -5.53 6.07 13.82
N SER A 98 -5.34 6.14 15.14
CA SER A 98 -4.45 5.23 15.87
C SER A 98 -5.14 3.89 16.16
N ILE A 99 -4.40 2.79 16.05
CA ILE A 99 -4.84 1.46 16.45
C ILE A 99 -4.02 1.01 17.66
N VAL A 100 -4.73 0.50 18.65
CA VAL A 100 -4.16 -0.15 19.83
C VAL A 100 -4.23 -1.66 19.62
N ILE A 101 -3.09 -2.33 19.65
CA ILE A 101 -2.94 -3.78 19.70
C ILE A 101 -2.50 -4.17 21.10
N ASN A 102 -3.15 -5.17 21.68
CA ASN A 102 -2.78 -5.74 22.97
C ASN A 102 -2.55 -7.24 22.80
N GLU A 103 -1.40 -7.55 22.22
CA GLU A 103 -1.01 -8.91 21.91
C GLU A 103 0.38 -9.14 22.48
N THR A 104 0.62 -10.34 23.01
CA THR A 104 1.96 -10.71 23.49
C THR A 104 2.65 -11.60 22.48
N LEU A 105 3.76 -11.13 21.90
CA LEU A 105 4.53 -11.91 20.94
C LEU A 105 5.70 -12.65 21.62
N PRO A 106 5.75 -13.99 21.56
CA PRO A 106 6.82 -14.76 22.16
C PRO A 106 8.12 -14.66 21.36
N LEU A 107 9.25 -14.43 22.06
CA LEU A 107 10.60 -14.27 21.51
C LEU A 107 11.04 -15.40 20.56
N SER A 108 10.48 -16.60 20.71
CA SER A 108 10.77 -17.75 19.83
C SER A 108 10.43 -17.50 18.36
N THR A 109 9.62 -16.49 18.05
CA THR A 109 9.36 -16.06 16.68
C THR A 109 10.48 -15.20 16.10
N LEU A 110 11.30 -14.55 16.93
CA LEU A 110 12.49 -13.80 16.50
C LEU A 110 13.80 -14.53 16.78
N THR A 111 13.77 -15.85 17.01
CA THR A 111 15.02 -16.59 17.16
C THR A 111 15.95 -16.29 15.98
N PRO A 112 17.27 -16.21 16.23
CA PRO A 112 18.22 -16.18 15.13
C PRO A 112 17.83 -17.32 14.18
N HIS A 113 17.71 -17.00 12.89
CA HIS A 113 17.24 -17.88 11.79
C HIS A 113 15.75 -17.85 11.42
N ASN A 114 14.83 -17.21 12.17
CA ASN A 114 13.43 -17.08 11.74
C ASN A 114 13.11 -15.71 11.12
N CYS A 115 13.76 -15.42 9.99
CA CYS A 115 13.63 -14.12 9.32
C CYS A 115 12.26 -13.88 8.69
N GLU A 116 11.53 -14.95 8.38
CA GLU A 116 10.16 -14.87 7.88
C GLU A 116 9.22 -14.31 8.95
N SER A 117 9.38 -14.75 10.20
CA SER A 117 8.62 -14.20 11.32
C SER A 117 8.96 -12.72 11.57
N ILE A 118 10.25 -12.34 11.56
CA ILE A 118 10.67 -10.93 11.64
C ILE A 118 9.98 -10.08 10.57
N LYS A 119 9.95 -10.57 9.33
CA LYS A 119 9.24 -9.90 8.24
C LYS A 119 7.74 -9.84 8.50
N SER A 120 7.13 -10.91 9.00
CA SER A 120 5.69 -10.96 9.29
C SER A 120 5.24 -9.89 10.30
N PHE A 121 6.06 -9.61 11.32
CA PHE A 121 5.74 -8.64 12.39
C PHE A 121 6.16 -7.20 12.10
N SER A 122 7.05 -6.96 11.14
CA SER A 122 7.49 -5.59 10.83
C SER A 122 6.39 -4.74 10.21
N LEU A 123 6.43 -3.42 10.48
CA LEU A 123 5.53 -2.49 9.81
C LEU A 123 5.67 -2.57 8.29
N PRO A 124 4.59 -2.33 7.54
CA PRO A 124 4.68 -2.04 6.11
C PRO A 124 5.56 -0.81 5.85
N SER A 125 6.18 -0.79 4.67
CA SER A 125 6.77 0.43 4.13
C SER A 125 5.70 1.49 3.96
N SER A 126 6.03 2.74 4.24
CA SER A 126 5.13 3.86 3.96
C SER A 126 4.95 4.02 2.45
N SER A 127 3.72 4.30 2.03
CA SER A 127 3.34 4.62 0.66
C SER A 127 2.94 6.10 0.54
N PRO A 128 2.80 6.62 -0.69
CA PRO A 128 2.30 7.98 -0.89
C PRO A 128 0.94 8.26 -0.25
N SER A 129 0.08 7.27 -0.05
CA SER A 129 -1.28 7.43 0.50
C SER A 129 -1.42 7.07 1.97
N LEU A 130 -0.44 6.34 2.52
CA LEU A 130 -0.58 5.72 3.82
C LEU A 130 0.78 5.53 4.47
N SER A 131 0.95 6.05 5.67
CA SER A 131 2.18 5.88 6.45
C SER A 131 1.86 5.34 7.83
N PHE A 132 2.81 4.61 8.41
CA PHE A 132 2.64 3.91 9.67
C PHE A 132 3.75 4.31 10.62
N TYR A 133 3.37 4.63 11.85
CA TYR A 133 4.32 5.05 12.87
C TYR A 133 4.01 4.36 14.19
N PHE A 134 5.05 3.87 14.87
CA PHE A 134 4.91 3.52 16.28
C PHE A 134 4.88 4.79 17.12
N THR A 135 3.92 4.88 18.04
CA THR A 135 3.90 5.95 19.04
C THR A 135 4.80 5.63 20.24
N GLY A 136 5.05 4.34 20.48
CA GLY A 136 5.95 3.84 21.51
C GLY A 136 7.37 3.55 21.02
N LYS A 137 8.15 2.87 21.88
CA LYS A 137 9.49 2.38 21.51
C LYS A 137 9.39 1.38 20.36
N HIS A 138 10.39 1.41 19.49
CA HIS A 138 10.51 0.50 18.35
C HIS A 138 11.97 0.15 18.10
N LEU A 139 12.22 -0.95 17.42
CA LEU A 139 13.51 -1.36 16.92
C LEU A 139 13.56 -1.17 15.40
N THR A 140 14.54 -0.42 14.93
CA THR A 140 14.81 -0.24 13.51
C THR A 140 15.74 -1.35 13.02
N LEU A 141 15.27 -2.07 12.00
CA LEU A 141 15.98 -3.16 11.35
C LEU A 141 16.38 -2.75 9.93
N TYR A 142 17.59 -3.13 9.54
CA TYR A 142 18.12 -2.92 8.20
C TYR A 142 18.24 -4.27 7.51
N ASN A 143 17.35 -4.53 6.56
CA ASN A 143 17.32 -5.75 5.74
C ASN A 143 18.09 -5.51 4.45
N CYS A 144 19.23 -6.18 4.35
CA CYS A 144 20.20 -5.99 3.28
C CYS A 144 20.38 -7.28 2.47
N SER A 145 20.13 -7.19 1.16
CA SER A 145 20.33 -8.31 0.25
C SER A 145 21.80 -8.71 0.14
N HIS A 146 22.09 -10.01 0.10
CA HIS A 146 23.44 -10.52 -0.15
C HIS A 146 23.96 -10.13 -1.55
N SER A 147 23.06 -9.85 -2.50
CA SER A 147 23.41 -9.43 -3.87
C SER A 147 24.16 -8.10 -3.95
N ILE A 148 24.05 -7.26 -2.91
CA ILE A 148 24.66 -5.93 -2.88
C ILE A 148 26.17 -6.03 -2.62
N GLY A 149 26.62 -7.10 -1.95
CA GLY A 149 28.02 -7.31 -1.59
C GLY A 149 28.56 -6.24 -0.62
N GLY A 150 29.69 -6.54 0.04
CA GLY A 150 30.48 -5.50 0.72
C GLY A 150 29.90 -4.90 2.01
N ILE A 151 28.82 -5.43 2.58
CA ILE A 151 28.27 -4.95 3.85
C ILE A 151 29.03 -5.58 5.01
N THR A 152 29.80 -4.75 5.71
CA THR A 152 30.47 -5.13 6.96
C THR A 152 29.78 -4.39 8.10
N PRO A 153 29.02 -5.06 8.99
CA PRO A 153 28.35 -4.37 10.08
C PRO A 153 29.37 -3.73 11.04
N PRO A 154 29.08 -2.53 11.58
CA PRO A 154 29.81 -2.02 12.72
C PRO A 154 29.74 -3.01 13.90
N ARG A 155 30.75 -3.00 14.78
CA ARG A 155 30.84 -3.97 15.90
C ARG A 155 29.63 -3.93 16.83
N ASP A 156 29.00 -2.78 16.90
CA ASP A 156 27.94 -2.46 17.86
C ASP A 156 26.56 -2.92 17.32
N PHE A 157 26.50 -3.33 16.04
CA PHE A 157 25.29 -3.84 15.42
C PHE A 157 25.20 -5.35 15.55
N SER A 158 24.04 -5.82 16.01
CA SER A 158 23.68 -7.22 15.97
C SER A 158 23.31 -7.63 14.54
N LYS A 159 23.67 -8.86 14.17
CA LYS A 159 23.42 -9.44 12.85
C LYS A 159 22.59 -10.72 12.99
N THR A 160 21.51 -10.80 12.22
CA THR A 160 20.74 -12.03 12.01
C THR A 160 20.93 -12.48 10.55
N VAL A 161 21.42 -13.71 10.37
CA VAL A 161 21.65 -14.29 9.04
C VAL A 161 20.37 -14.94 8.53
N CYS A 162 19.97 -14.59 7.30
CA CYS A 162 18.80 -15.12 6.62
C CYS A 162 19.17 -15.72 5.26
N GLU A 163 18.23 -16.42 4.64
CA GLU A 163 18.42 -16.91 3.28
C GLU A 163 18.35 -15.75 2.27
N GLY A 164 19.49 -15.43 1.63
CA GLY A 164 19.60 -14.40 0.59
C GLY A 164 19.71 -12.95 1.08
N PHE A 165 19.60 -12.70 2.39
CA PHE A 165 19.75 -11.38 3.00
C PHE A 165 20.21 -11.49 4.45
N ASP A 166 20.67 -10.38 5.03
CA ASP A 166 20.98 -10.26 6.44
C ASP A 166 20.17 -9.12 7.06
N ILE A 167 19.80 -9.27 8.33
CA ILE A 167 19.15 -8.22 9.11
C ILE A 167 20.14 -7.67 10.13
N TYR A 168 20.33 -6.36 10.11
CA TYR A 168 21.17 -5.63 11.06
C TYR A 168 20.32 -4.75 11.96
N HIS A 169 20.70 -4.63 13.22
CA HIS A 169 20.04 -3.71 14.15
C HIS A 169 20.98 -3.24 15.25
N HIS A 170 20.62 -2.12 15.86
CA HIS A 170 21.25 -1.60 17.06
C HIS A 170 20.14 -1.25 18.05
N LEU A 171 20.27 -1.68 19.30
CA LEU A 171 19.21 -1.55 20.31
C LEU A 171 18.84 -0.09 20.62
N GLN A 172 19.75 0.86 20.36
CA GLN A 172 19.50 2.30 20.50
C GLN A 172 19.09 2.99 19.18
N ASN A 173 18.77 2.22 18.11
CA ASN A 173 18.43 2.74 16.78
C ASN A 173 19.46 3.72 16.21
N SER A 174 20.75 3.45 16.39
CA SER A 174 21.79 4.25 15.73
C SER A 174 21.69 4.10 14.22
N SER A 175 22.00 5.17 13.47
CA SER A 175 22.01 5.12 12.01
C SER A 175 22.99 4.06 11.51
N PHE A 176 22.54 3.25 10.55
CA PHE A 176 23.33 2.22 9.92
C PHE A 176 24.13 2.81 8.75
N PRO A 177 25.46 2.62 8.69
CA PRO A 177 26.29 3.23 7.65
C PRO A 177 25.89 2.87 6.21
N PHE A 178 25.24 1.72 6.02
CA PHE A 178 24.78 1.22 4.73
C PHE A 178 23.26 1.34 4.55
N GLU A 179 22.59 2.22 5.31
CA GLU A 179 21.13 2.39 5.27
C GLU A 179 20.59 2.61 3.85
N LYS A 180 21.31 3.33 2.99
CA LYS A 180 20.90 3.59 1.60
C LYS A 180 20.89 2.35 0.71
N GLN A 181 21.56 1.29 1.14
CA GLN A 181 21.67 0.03 0.42
C GLN A 181 20.71 -1.03 0.98
N CYS A 182 19.99 -0.73 2.06
CA CYS A 182 19.15 -1.69 2.74
C CYS A 182 17.70 -1.19 2.81
N SER A 183 16.77 -2.13 2.80
CA SER A 183 15.39 -1.82 3.15
C SER A 183 15.27 -1.64 4.66
N ILE A 184 14.52 -0.63 5.09
CA ILE A 184 14.30 -0.34 6.51
C ILE A 184 12.97 -0.98 6.91
N MET A 185 12.98 -1.66 8.05
CA MET A 185 11.79 -2.22 8.68
C MET A 185 11.78 -1.82 10.16
N GLN A 186 10.60 -1.72 10.75
CA GLN A 186 10.46 -1.41 12.17
C GLN A 186 9.68 -2.50 12.87
N LEU A 187 10.16 -2.90 14.05
CA LEU A 187 9.45 -3.79 14.97
C LEU A 187 9.03 -3.00 16.22
N PRO A 188 7.85 -3.29 16.79
CA PRO A 188 7.50 -2.70 18.07
C PRO A 188 8.43 -3.20 19.18
N LEU A 189 8.68 -2.38 20.21
CA LEU A 189 9.30 -2.81 21.45
C LEU A 189 8.37 -2.52 22.62
N PRO A 190 8.32 -3.38 23.65
CA PRO A 190 7.54 -3.08 24.86
C PRO A 190 8.02 -1.80 25.54
N GLU A 191 7.09 -1.00 26.05
CA GLU A 191 7.40 0.27 26.72
C GLU A 191 8.29 0.08 27.95
N ASP A 192 8.05 -0.99 28.72
CA ASP A 192 8.68 -1.28 30.01
C ASP A 192 10.08 -1.90 29.92
N GLN A 193 10.58 -2.16 28.70
CA GLN A 193 11.89 -2.78 28.53
C GLN A 193 12.97 -1.74 28.25
N ASP A 194 14.09 -1.85 28.99
CA ASP A 194 15.32 -1.14 28.68
C ASP A 194 16.05 -1.91 27.57
N PRO A 195 16.25 -1.31 26.38
CA PRO A 195 16.99 -1.94 25.28
C PRO A 195 18.46 -2.23 25.63
N LYS A 196 18.97 -1.84 26.80
CA LYS A 196 20.33 -2.19 27.25
C LYS A 196 20.51 -3.67 27.63
N GLN A 197 19.44 -4.44 27.74
CA GLN A 197 19.56 -5.87 28.06
C GLN A 197 19.65 -6.65 26.75
N ASP A 198 20.77 -7.36 26.53
CA ASP A 198 21.10 -8.16 25.33
C ASP A 198 20.06 -9.23 24.94
N ASN A 199 19.00 -9.35 25.73
CA ASN A 199 17.84 -10.18 25.45
C ASN A 199 16.69 -9.22 25.22
N ILE A 200 16.22 -9.05 23.99
CA ILE A 200 14.89 -8.45 23.72
C ILE A 200 13.88 -9.49 24.26
N PRO A 201 13.35 -9.37 25.48
CA PRO A 201 12.72 -10.51 26.16
C PRO A 201 11.34 -10.86 25.61
N LEU A 202 10.60 -9.90 25.04
CA LEU A 202 9.29 -10.08 24.39
C LEU A 202 9.08 -8.92 23.39
N LEU A 203 8.44 -9.13 22.25
CA LEU A 203 8.19 -8.02 21.31
C LEU A 203 6.93 -7.22 21.61
N THR A 204 5.93 -7.84 22.26
CA THR A 204 4.65 -7.16 22.41
C THR A 204 4.00 -7.54 23.73
N THR A 205 3.26 -6.60 24.33
CA THR A 205 2.24 -6.80 25.37
C THR A 205 1.14 -5.76 25.16
N ARG A 206 1.50 -4.51 24.83
CA ARG A 206 0.57 -3.52 24.24
C ARG A 206 1.35 -2.57 23.33
N VAL A 207 0.87 -2.34 22.11
CA VAL A 207 1.50 -1.47 21.10
C VAL A 207 0.46 -0.58 20.48
N ILE A 208 0.80 0.69 20.35
CA ILE A 208 -0.04 1.68 19.68
C ILE A 208 0.70 2.15 18.43
N PHE A 209 0.08 1.93 17.27
CA PHE A 209 0.56 2.49 16.02
C PHE A 209 -0.45 3.48 15.46
N GLU A 210 0.09 4.54 14.87
CA GLU A 210 -0.67 5.56 14.18
C GLU A 210 -0.64 5.29 12.69
N VAL A 211 -1.82 5.35 12.09
CA VAL A 211 -1.98 5.32 10.65
C VAL A 211 -2.16 6.76 10.18
N PHE A 212 -1.18 7.26 9.45
CA PHE A 212 -1.23 8.59 8.87
C PHE A 212 -1.74 8.49 7.45
N VAL A 213 -2.82 9.24 7.17
CA VAL A 213 -3.30 9.46 5.82
C VAL A 213 -2.99 10.89 5.40
N PRO A 214 -2.25 11.10 4.29
CA PRO A 214 -1.94 12.44 3.84
C PRO A 214 -3.18 13.27 3.49
N PRO A 215 -3.13 14.60 3.67
CA PRO A 215 -4.27 15.48 3.42
C PRO A 215 -4.92 15.32 2.04
N TYR A 216 -4.12 15.12 0.98
CA TYR A 216 -4.66 14.94 -0.37
C TYR A 216 -5.57 13.71 -0.48
N CYS A 217 -5.24 12.65 0.25
CA CYS A 217 -5.95 11.39 0.24
C CYS A 217 -7.27 11.52 1.03
N LEU A 218 -7.24 12.25 2.16
CA LEU A 218 -8.44 12.64 2.90
C LEU A 218 -9.38 13.53 2.05
N HIS A 219 -8.83 14.48 1.29
CA HIS A 219 -9.62 15.31 0.36
C HIS A 219 -10.22 14.49 -0.76
N CYS A 220 -9.42 13.61 -1.38
CA CYS A 220 -9.87 12.69 -2.41
C CYS A 220 -11.08 11.87 -1.95
N GLN A 221 -10.97 11.25 -0.77
CA GLN A 221 -12.04 10.46 -0.19
C GLN A 221 -13.30 11.31 0.10
N ARG A 222 -13.14 12.54 0.59
CA ARG A 222 -14.27 13.47 0.82
C ARG A 222 -14.99 13.83 -0.47
N ASP A 223 -14.26 13.90 -1.58
CA ASP A 223 -14.80 14.13 -2.91
C ASP A 223 -15.40 12.88 -3.55
N GLU A 224 -15.52 11.76 -2.82
CA GLU A 224 -15.94 10.44 -3.33
C GLU A 224 -14.96 9.87 -4.38
N GLY A 225 -13.70 10.32 -4.38
CA GLY A 225 -12.63 9.75 -5.17
C GLY A 225 -11.92 8.60 -4.46
N GLU A 226 -11.20 7.80 -5.23
CA GLU A 226 -10.42 6.67 -4.74
C GLU A 226 -8.95 7.07 -4.61
N CYS A 227 -8.37 6.87 -3.42
CA CYS A 227 -6.99 7.22 -3.17
C CYS A 227 -6.07 6.05 -3.53
N GLN A 228 -5.32 6.17 -4.63
CA GLN A 228 -4.40 5.11 -5.03
C GLN A 228 -3.24 4.98 -4.05
N THR A 229 -2.87 3.75 -3.73
CA THR A 229 -1.83 3.48 -2.74
C THR A 229 -0.42 3.73 -3.21
N ASP A 230 -0.19 3.56 -4.51
CA ASP A 230 1.16 3.53 -5.08
C ASP A 230 1.56 4.86 -5.72
N SER A 231 0.63 5.83 -5.74
CA SER A 231 0.82 7.10 -6.42
C SER A 231 -0.02 8.21 -5.79
N LYS A 232 0.27 9.47 -6.12
CA LYS A 232 -0.52 10.63 -5.66
C LYS A 232 -1.71 10.92 -6.59
N HIS A 233 -2.35 9.86 -7.07
CA HIS A 233 -3.52 9.94 -7.95
C HIS A 233 -4.81 9.80 -7.15
N CYS A 234 -5.78 10.61 -7.53
CA CYS A 234 -7.15 10.52 -7.06
C CYS A 234 -8.08 10.43 -8.29
N PRO A 235 -8.27 9.23 -8.86
CA PRO A 235 -9.38 8.99 -9.77
C PRO A 235 -10.71 9.28 -9.08
N ASN A 236 -11.55 10.05 -9.77
CA ASN A 236 -12.90 10.36 -9.33
C ASN A 236 -13.85 10.19 -10.52
N THR A 237 -14.83 9.31 -10.39
CA THR A 237 -15.76 8.96 -11.47
C THR A 237 -16.62 10.14 -11.93
N ARG A 238 -16.81 11.17 -11.09
CA ARG A 238 -17.55 12.40 -11.45
C ARG A 238 -16.67 13.53 -11.97
N LYS A 239 -15.38 13.53 -11.66
CA LYS A 239 -14.50 14.70 -11.85
C LYS A 239 -13.19 14.40 -12.60
N GLY A 240 -12.94 13.15 -12.97
CA GLY A 240 -11.71 12.71 -13.64
C GLY A 240 -10.56 12.42 -12.66
N ILE A 241 -9.34 12.28 -13.18
CA ILE A 241 -8.14 11.97 -12.38
C ILE A 241 -7.47 13.26 -11.93
N TYR A 242 -7.27 13.41 -10.61
CA TYR A 242 -6.46 14.48 -10.03
C TYR A 242 -5.04 14.01 -9.70
N ILE A 243 -4.04 14.81 -10.08
CA ILE A 243 -2.64 14.63 -9.67
C ILE A 243 -2.31 15.73 -8.66
N TYR A 244 -2.01 15.34 -7.42
CA TYR A 244 -1.61 16.30 -6.39
C TYR A 244 -0.08 16.47 -6.40
N GLN A 245 0.40 17.62 -6.86
CA GLN A 245 1.81 18.04 -6.72
C GLN A 245 2.01 18.65 -5.33
N MET A 246 2.97 18.14 -4.57
CA MET A 246 3.44 18.80 -3.33
C MET A 246 4.55 19.77 -3.68
N ALA A 247 4.43 21.00 -3.18
CA ALA A 247 5.52 21.97 -3.08
C ALA A 247 6.53 21.54 -2.00
#